data_AF-H3RIZ6-F1
#
_entry.id   AF-H3RIZ6-F1
#
_cell.length_a   1.000
_cell.length_b   1.000
_cell.length_c   1.000
_cell.angle_alpha   90.00
_cell.angle_beta   90.00
_cell.angle_gamma   90.00
#
_symmetry.space_group_name_H-M   'P 1'
#
loop_
_entity.id
_entity.type
_entity.pdbx_description
1 polymer ?
#
loop_
_entity_poly.entity_id
_entity_poly.type
_entity_poly.pdbx_seq_one_letter_code
_entity_poly.pdbx_strand_id
1 'polypeptide(L)'
;MAVEDTQPLISHLIELRKRLLNCIIAVLVIFLALIYFANDIYHAVASPLINQMPAGASMIATDVASPFFTPIKLTMIVSVFLAVPVILYQVWAFIAPALYRHERKLVMPLLFSSTLLFYVGVAFAYFIVFPLAFGFFAKTAPQGVTIATDITNYLDFVMTLFMAFGVAFEVPVAIVLLCWTGITSPEDLKKKRPYILVGAFVVGMLLTPPDVFSQTLLAIPMYCLFEVGVFFSRYYVGKGRQTEDEEQNTES
;
A
#
# COMPACT_ATOMS: atom_id res chain seq x y z
N MET A 1 12.49 39.57 4.46
CA MET A 1 12.88 38.23 3.97
C MET A 1 11.82 37.14 4.24
N ALA A 2 10.60 37.45 4.70
CA ALA A 2 9.56 36.45 5.02
C ALA A 2 8.41 36.34 3.98
N VAL A 3 8.47 37.11 2.89
CA VAL A 3 7.37 37.20 1.90
C VAL A 3 7.60 36.30 0.68
N GLU A 4 8.84 35.88 0.40
CA GLU A 4 9.15 34.96 -0.70
C GLU A 4 8.89 33.49 -0.33
N ASP A 5 8.98 33.09 0.95
CA ASP A 5 8.72 31.71 1.39
C ASP A 5 7.22 31.34 1.53
N THR A 6 6.32 32.32 1.59
CA THR A 6 4.87 32.05 1.67
C THR A 6 4.27 31.66 0.31
N GLN A 7 4.82 32.15 -0.79
CA GLN A 7 4.39 31.78 -2.14
C GLN A 7 4.66 30.29 -2.52
N PRO A 8 5.82 29.68 -2.22
CA PRO A 8 6.09 28.28 -2.55
C PRO A 8 5.24 27.30 -1.74
N LEU A 9 5.04 27.52 -0.43
CA LEU A 9 4.20 26.64 0.39
C LEU A 9 2.73 26.65 -0.06
N ILE A 10 2.17 27.83 -0.35
CA ILE A 10 0.81 27.94 -0.87
C ILE A 10 0.69 27.26 -2.23
N SER A 11 1.68 27.41 -3.11
CA SER A 11 1.69 26.73 -4.42
C SER A 11 1.71 25.21 -4.29
N HIS A 12 2.50 24.67 -3.36
CA HIS A 12 2.62 23.23 -3.12
C HIS A 12 1.33 22.65 -2.51
N LEU A 13 0.67 23.39 -1.61
CA LEU A 13 -0.64 23.00 -1.06
C LEU A 13 -1.75 23.01 -2.13
N ILE A 14 -1.72 23.99 -3.04
CA ILE A 14 -2.67 24.06 -4.16
C ILE A 14 -2.45 22.87 -5.10
N GLU A 15 -1.20 22.51 -5.38
CA GLU A 15 -0.91 21.32 -6.19
C GLU A 15 -1.41 20.05 -5.49
N LEU A 16 -1.09 19.85 -4.21
CA LEU A 16 -1.54 18.69 -3.44
C LEU A 16 -3.06 18.54 -3.49
N ARG A 17 -3.81 19.64 -3.26
CA ARG A 17 -5.27 19.64 -3.36
C ARG A 17 -5.75 19.21 -4.74
N LYS A 18 -5.17 19.76 -5.80
CA LYS A 18 -5.54 19.43 -7.19
C LYS A 18 -5.31 17.95 -7.51
N ARG A 19 -4.17 17.41 -7.07
CA ARG A 19 -3.79 16.00 -7.27
C ARG A 19 -4.73 15.08 -6.50
N LEU A 20 -4.99 15.39 -5.23
CA LEU A 20 -5.93 14.64 -4.39
C LEU A 20 -7.34 14.61 -5.00
N LEU A 21 -7.82 15.75 -5.49
CA LEU A 21 -9.14 15.86 -6.13
C LEU A 21 -9.20 15.00 -7.41
N ASN A 22 -8.14 14.97 -8.22
CA ASN A 22 -8.07 14.10 -9.38
C ASN A 22 -8.09 12.61 -9.00
N CYS A 23 -7.41 12.21 -7.92
CA CYS A 23 -7.49 10.84 -7.40
C CYS A 23 -8.92 10.48 -7.00
N ILE A 24 -9.60 11.36 -6.26
CA ILE A 24 -10.98 11.17 -5.83
C ILE A 24 -11.91 11.06 -7.05
N ILE A 25 -11.77 11.95 -8.03
CA ILE A 25 -12.56 11.90 -9.28
C ILE A 25 -12.33 10.57 -10.01
N ALA A 26 -11.07 10.12 -10.15
CA ALA A 26 -10.76 8.86 -10.83
C ALA A 26 -11.45 7.67 -10.14
N VAL A 27 -11.36 7.58 -8.82
CA VAL A 27 -12.05 6.55 -8.03
C VAL A 27 -13.57 6.64 -8.20
N LEU A 28 -14.15 7.85 -8.12
CA LEU A 28 -15.59 8.04 -8.26
C LEU A 28 -16.10 7.68 -9.65
N VAL A 29 -15.38 8.04 -10.71
CA VAL A 29 -15.76 7.70 -12.09
C VAL A 29 -15.76 6.17 -12.28
N ILE A 30 -14.72 5.48 -11.81
CA ILE A 30 -14.66 4.02 -11.87
C ILE A 30 -15.79 3.41 -11.02
N PHE A 31 -16.01 3.94 -9.82
CA PHE A 31 -17.08 3.46 -8.95
C PHE A 31 -18.47 3.62 -9.56
N LEU A 32 -18.79 4.78 -10.12
CA LEU A 32 -20.08 5.00 -10.78
C LEU A 32 -20.28 4.10 -12.01
N ALA A 33 -19.20 3.73 -12.70
CA ALA A 33 -19.27 2.76 -13.79
C ALA A 33 -19.49 1.31 -13.30
N LEU A 34 -19.00 0.96 -12.11
CA LEU A 34 -19.04 -0.40 -11.57
C LEU A 34 -20.22 -0.66 -10.61
N ILE A 35 -20.81 0.37 -10.00
CA ILE A 35 -21.83 0.22 -8.96
C ILE A 35 -23.07 -0.56 -9.43
N TYR A 36 -23.44 -0.45 -10.70
CA TYR A 36 -24.55 -1.22 -11.28
C TYR A 36 -24.28 -2.73 -11.23
N PHE A 37 -23.01 -3.14 -11.32
CA PHE A 37 -22.55 -4.52 -11.30
C PHE A 37 -22.09 -4.96 -9.90
N ALA A 38 -22.45 -4.24 -8.84
CA ALA A 38 -21.92 -4.49 -7.49
C ALA A 38 -22.17 -5.92 -7.00
N ASN A 39 -23.33 -6.51 -7.31
CA ASN A 39 -23.64 -7.89 -6.94
C ASN A 39 -22.80 -8.90 -7.75
N ASP A 40 -22.59 -8.66 -9.04
CA ASP A 40 -21.77 -9.53 -9.88
C ASP A 40 -20.30 -9.49 -9.46
N ILE A 41 -19.78 -8.29 -9.17
CA ILE A 41 -18.43 -8.08 -8.60
C ILE A 41 -18.32 -8.80 -7.26
N TYR A 42 -19.35 -8.71 -6.43
CA TYR A 42 -19.40 -9.42 -5.16
C TYR A 42 -19.28 -10.92 -5.37
N HIS A 43 -20.05 -11.53 -6.27
CA HIS A 43 -19.93 -12.96 -6.54
C HIS A 43 -18.56 -13.32 -7.14
N ALA A 44 -18.02 -12.52 -8.04
CA ALA A 44 -16.74 -12.78 -8.70
C ALA A 44 -15.55 -12.68 -7.74
N VAL A 45 -15.53 -11.69 -6.84
CA VAL A 45 -14.42 -11.43 -5.92
C VAL A 45 -14.58 -12.19 -4.62
N ALA A 46 -15.79 -12.27 -4.06
CA ALA A 46 -16.01 -12.94 -2.79
C ALA A 46 -15.98 -14.46 -2.94
N SER A 47 -16.54 -15.07 -4.00
CA SER A 47 -16.54 -16.53 -4.17
C SER A 47 -15.16 -17.19 -4.03
N PRO A 48 -14.09 -16.74 -4.70
CA PRO A 48 -12.77 -17.34 -4.55
C PRO A 48 -12.15 -17.10 -3.17
N LEU A 49 -12.51 -16.00 -2.49
CA LEU A 49 -12.08 -15.74 -1.12
C LEU A 49 -12.76 -16.71 -0.14
N ILE A 50 -14.07 -16.92 -0.31
CA ILE A 50 -14.88 -17.84 0.51
C ILE A 50 -14.42 -19.29 0.33
N ASN A 51 -14.08 -19.71 -0.89
CA ASN A 51 -13.60 -21.07 -1.16
C ASN A 51 -12.27 -21.40 -0.48
N GLN A 52 -11.51 -20.39 -0.05
CA GLN A 52 -10.29 -20.59 0.74
C GLN A 52 -10.55 -20.64 2.25
N MET A 53 -11.80 -20.46 2.70
CA MET A 53 -12.17 -20.72 4.09
C MET A 53 -12.10 -22.22 4.42
N PRO A 54 -11.84 -22.58 5.69
CA PRO A 54 -11.86 -23.97 6.14
C PRO A 54 -13.22 -24.65 5.90
N ALA A 55 -13.21 -25.94 5.54
CA ALA A 55 -14.42 -26.71 5.32
C ALA A 55 -15.34 -26.69 6.56
N GLY A 56 -16.55 -26.16 6.41
CA GLY A 56 -17.54 -26.02 7.50
C GLY A 56 -17.70 -24.60 8.05
N ALA A 57 -16.92 -23.62 7.57
CA ALA A 57 -17.20 -22.22 7.86
C ALA A 57 -18.44 -21.75 7.08
N SER A 58 -19.43 -21.22 7.80
CA SER A 58 -20.59 -20.58 7.20
C SER A 58 -20.51 -19.08 7.47
N MET A 59 -20.75 -18.28 6.43
CA MET A 59 -20.83 -16.84 6.62
C MET A 59 -22.24 -16.47 7.06
N ILE A 60 -22.29 -15.73 8.16
CA ILE A 60 -23.53 -15.17 8.68
C ILE A 60 -23.52 -13.66 8.42
N ALA A 61 -24.68 -13.11 8.12
CA ALA A 61 -24.90 -11.67 8.19
C ALA A 61 -25.47 -11.38 9.58
N THR A 62 -24.71 -10.71 10.43
CA THR A 62 -25.17 -10.35 11.78
C THR A 62 -26.08 -9.12 11.77
N ASP A 63 -25.92 -8.24 10.78
CA ASP A 63 -26.75 -7.05 10.57
C ASP A 63 -27.73 -7.25 9.38
N VAL A 64 -28.95 -6.73 9.53
CA VAL A 64 -29.99 -6.71 8.50
C VAL A 64 -29.57 -5.89 7.28
N ALA A 65 -28.74 -4.85 7.50
CA ALA A 65 -28.27 -3.98 6.42
C ALA A 65 -27.02 -4.52 5.70
N SER A 66 -26.32 -5.51 6.26
CA SER A 66 -25.08 -6.07 5.69
C SER A 66 -25.19 -6.54 4.25
N PRO A 67 -26.26 -7.26 3.82
CA PRO A 67 -26.39 -7.71 2.43
C PRO A 67 -26.52 -6.56 1.42
N PHE A 68 -27.01 -5.40 1.84
CA PHE A 68 -27.15 -4.23 0.97
C PHE A 68 -25.85 -3.43 0.87
N PHE A 69 -25.18 -3.17 2.00
CA PHE A 69 -23.98 -2.32 2.01
C PHE A 69 -22.70 -3.05 1.60
N THR A 70 -22.62 -4.36 1.84
CA THR A 70 -21.40 -5.13 1.57
C THR A 70 -20.97 -5.11 0.09
N PRO A 71 -21.86 -5.38 -0.90
CA PRO A 71 -21.49 -5.30 -2.32
C PRO A 71 -21.06 -3.90 -2.75
N ILE A 72 -21.71 -2.85 -2.22
CA ILE A 72 -21.38 -1.45 -2.53
C ILE A 72 -20.00 -1.09 -1.97
N LYS A 73 -19.73 -1.46 -0.71
CA LYS A 73 -18.43 -1.25 -0.05
C LYS A 73 -17.31 -1.96 -0.79
N LEU A 74 -17.53 -3.22 -1.15
CA LEU A 74 -16.58 -4.00 -1.95
C LEU A 74 -16.29 -3.33 -3.29
N THR A 75 -17.32 -2.89 -4.00
CA THR A 75 -17.18 -2.20 -5.29
C THR A 75 -16.39 -0.90 -5.15
N MET A 76 -16.59 -0.15 -4.06
CA MET A 76 -15.81 1.04 -3.76
C MET A 76 -14.32 0.70 -3.60
N ILE A 77 -13.99 -0.34 -2.84
CA ILE A 77 -12.60 -0.77 -2.68
C ILE A 77 -12.02 -1.23 -4.03
N VAL A 78 -12.71 -2.08 -4.78
CA VAL A 78 -12.26 -2.52 -6.11
C VAL A 78 -12.00 -1.33 -7.03
N SER A 79 -12.84 -0.30 -6.96
CA SER A 79 -12.66 0.95 -7.72
C SER A 79 -11.37 1.67 -7.35
N VAL A 80 -10.99 1.67 -6.06
CA VAL A 80 -9.69 2.20 -5.62
C VAL A 80 -8.55 1.39 -6.22
N PHE A 81 -8.62 0.05 -6.19
CA PHE A 81 -7.56 -0.82 -6.74
C PHE A 81 -7.36 -0.63 -8.26
N LEU A 82 -8.45 -0.40 -8.99
CA LEU A 82 -8.38 -0.06 -10.41
C LEU A 82 -7.86 1.37 -10.66
N ALA A 83 -8.10 2.29 -9.72
CA ALA A 83 -7.60 3.66 -9.78
C ALA A 83 -6.12 3.78 -9.40
N VAL A 84 -5.49 2.75 -8.83
CA VAL A 84 -4.09 2.77 -8.35
C VAL A 84 -3.10 3.33 -9.37
N PRO A 85 -3.10 2.94 -10.66
CA PRO A 85 -2.17 3.51 -11.64
C PRO A 85 -2.30 5.04 -11.76
N VAL A 86 -3.53 5.55 -11.69
CA VAL A 86 -3.82 6.99 -11.70
C VAL A 86 -3.41 7.64 -10.38
N ILE A 87 -3.70 7.00 -9.25
CA ILE A 87 -3.32 7.50 -7.92
C ILE A 87 -1.80 7.63 -7.81
N LEU A 88 -1.07 6.56 -8.14
CA LEU A 88 0.39 6.55 -8.16
C LEU A 88 0.91 7.61 -9.12
N TYR A 89 0.34 7.74 -10.32
CA TYR A 89 0.72 8.81 -11.25
C TYR A 89 0.58 10.20 -10.62
N GLN A 90 -0.52 10.50 -9.92
CA GLN A 90 -0.69 11.80 -9.28
C GLN A 90 0.26 12.01 -8.09
N VAL A 91 0.53 10.97 -7.31
CA VAL A 91 1.50 11.00 -6.20
C VAL A 91 2.90 11.28 -6.75
N TRP A 92 3.33 10.53 -7.77
CA TRP A 92 4.65 10.72 -8.39
C TRP A 92 4.74 12.04 -9.16
N ALA A 93 3.67 12.49 -9.81
CA ALA A 93 3.64 13.79 -10.47
C ALA A 93 3.71 14.97 -9.50
N PHE A 94 3.33 14.77 -8.23
CA PHE A 94 3.50 15.75 -7.16
C PHE A 94 4.93 15.76 -6.59
N ILE A 95 5.61 14.61 -6.58
CA ILE A 95 7.00 14.50 -6.10
C ILE A 95 8.00 14.89 -7.21
N ALA A 96 7.68 14.63 -8.48
CA ALA A 96 8.52 14.92 -9.64
C ALA A 96 9.05 16.36 -9.76
N PRO A 97 8.34 17.42 -9.32
CA PRO A 97 8.88 18.78 -9.31
C PRO A 97 10.02 18.99 -8.31
N ALA A 98 10.07 18.21 -7.22
CA ALA A 98 11.17 18.21 -6.24
C ALA A 98 12.42 17.48 -6.76
N LEU A 99 12.26 16.75 -7.87
CA LEU A 99 13.29 16.00 -8.54
C LEU A 99 13.89 16.89 -9.63
N TYR A 100 15.17 17.25 -9.49
CA TYR A 100 15.85 18.21 -10.38
C TYR A 100 15.49 18.00 -11.86
N ARG A 101 15.25 19.12 -12.56
CA ARG A 101 14.72 19.24 -13.94
C ARG A 101 15.41 18.35 -14.99
N HIS A 102 16.56 17.76 -14.68
CA HIS A 102 17.35 16.90 -15.56
C HIS A 102 16.97 15.40 -15.54
N GLU A 103 16.22 14.90 -14.54
CA GLU A 103 16.01 13.44 -14.36
C GLU A 103 14.57 12.95 -14.58
N ARG A 104 13.75 13.73 -15.30
CA ARG A 104 12.34 13.41 -15.61
C ARG A 104 12.13 12.03 -16.27
N LYS A 105 13.17 11.45 -16.89
CA LYS A 105 13.15 10.15 -17.55
C LYS A 105 13.09 8.97 -16.57
N LEU A 106 13.51 9.14 -15.32
CA LEU A 106 13.46 8.11 -14.27
C LEU A 106 12.10 7.99 -13.58
N VAL A 107 11.25 9.02 -13.67
CA VAL A 107 9.90 9.00 -13.10
C VAL A 107 9.02 7.96 -13.80
N MET A 108 9.16 7.78 -15.11
CA MET A 108 8.35 6.84 -15.89
C MET A 108 8.61 5.36 -15.56
N PRO A 109 9.86 4.85 -15.54
CA PRO A 109 10.12 3.47 -15.13
C PRO A 109 9.77 3.24 -13.65
N LEU A 110 9.90 4.26 -12.79
CA LEU A 110 9.54 4.18 -11.38
C LEU A 110 8.02 4.10 -11.17
N LEU A 111 7.25 4.87 -11.94
CA LEU A 111 5.78 4.78 -11.97
C LEU A 111 5.29 3.40 -12.44
N PHE A 112 5.91 2.87 -13.49
CA PHE A 112 5.57 1.54 -13.99
C PHE A 112 5.94 0.45 -12.97
N SER A 113 7.13 0.55 -12.37
CA SER A 113 7.60 -0.38 -11.35
C SER A 113 6.72 -0.34 -10.10
N SER A 114 6.34 0.85 -9.60
CA SER A 114 5.42 0.99 -8.46
C SER A 114 4.08 0.35 -8.76
N THR A 115 3.45 0.73 -9.87
CA THR A 115 2.16 0.14 -10.29
C THR A 115 2.22 -1.39 -10.36
N LEU A 116 3.27 -1.95 -10.96
CA LEU A 116 3.46 -3.40 -11.00
C LEU A 116 3.64 -3.98 -9.58
N LEU A 117 4.47 -3.34 -8.76
CA LEU A 117 4.80 -3.80 -7.41
C LEU A 117 3.58 -3.76 -6.48
N PHE A 118 2.69 -2.77 -6.63
CA PHE A 118 1.40 -2.74 -5.95
C PHE A 118 0.59 -4.00 -6.27
N TYR A 119 0.38 -4.33 -7.55
CA TYR A 119 -0.40 -5.52 -7.93
C TYR A 119 0.29 -6.82 -7.51
N VAL A 120 1.62 -6.87 -7.53
CA VAL A 120 2.39 -7.98 -6.95
C VAL A 120 2.15 -8.07 -5.45
N GLY A 121 2.07 -6.95 -4.73
CA GLY A 121 1.75 -6.91 -3.30
C GLY A 121 0.34 -7.42 -2.99
N VAL A 122 -0.64 -7.03 -3.81
CA VAL A 122 -2.01 -7.55 -3.72
C VAL A 122 -2.04 -9.06 -3.99
N ALA A 123 -1.32 -9.52 -5.02
CA ALA A 123 -1.20 -10.95 -5.32
C ALA A 123 -0.49 -11.71 -4.17
N PHE A 124 0.58 -11.15 -3.60
CA PHE A 124 1.27 -11.71 -2.45
C PHE A 124 0.33 -11.85 -1.24
N ALA A 125 -0.48 -10.84 -0.97
CA ALA A 125 -1.47 -10.88 0.08
C ALA A 125 -2.51 -11.99 -0.16
N TYR A 126 -3.01 -12.13 -1.39
CA TYR A 126 -4.00 -13.16 -1.75
C TYR A 126 -3.43 -14.60 -1.72
N PHE A 127 -2.25 -14.83 -2.29
CA PHE A 127 -1.71 -16.18 -2.48
C PHE A 127 -0.89 -16.71 -1.30
N ILE A 128 -0.30 -15.83 -0.49
CA ILE A 128 0.65 -16.23 0.56
C ILE A 128 0.11 -15.84 1.93
N VAL A 129 -0.18 -14.57 2.16
CA VAL A 129 -0.55 -14.09 3.51
C VAL A 129 -1.92 -14.60 3.91
N PHE A 130 -2.88 -14.51 3.01
CA PHE A 130 -4.27 -14.83 3.29
C PHE A 130 -4.47 -16.33 3.66
N PRO A 131 -3.97 -17.33 2.89
CA PRO A 131 -4.09 -18.75 3.28
C PRO A 131 -3.38 -19.07 4.60
N LEU A 132 -2.28 -18.37 4.89
CA LEU A 132 -1.45 -18.64 6.04
C LEU A 132 -2.08 -18.07 7.34
N ALA A 133 -2.70 -16.89 7.26
CA ALA A 133 -3.49 -16.32 8.35
C ALA A 133 -4.75 -17.16 8.66
N PHE A 134 -5.54 -17.51 7.64
CA PHE A 134 -6.74 -18.33 7.84
C PHE A 134 -6.42 -19.77 8.24
N GLY A 135 -5.34 -20.34 7.73
CA GLY A 135 -4.85 -21.65 8.16
C GLY A 135 -4.45 -21.66 9.64
N PHE A 136 -3.93 -20.55 10.16
CA PHE A 136 -3.66 -20.40 11.59
C PHE A 136 -4.94 -20.30 12.42
N PHE A 137 -5.91 -19.47 12.01
CA PHE A 137 -7.21 -19.36 12.69
C PHE A 137 -7.95 -20.70 12.75
N ALA A 138 -7.93 -21.46 11.65
CA ALA A 138 -8.54 -22.78 11.59
C ALA A 138 -7.92 -23.79 12.57
N LYS A 139 -6.60 -23.77 12.73
CA LYS A 139 -5.85 -24.69 13.62
C LYS A 139 -5.99 -24.34 15.10
N THR A 140 -6.31 -23.08 15.40
CA THR A 140 -6.42 -22.60 16.78
C THR A 140 -7.84 -22.77 17.33
N ALA A 141 -8.82 -23.07 16.47
CA ALA A 141 -10.19 -23.31 16.89
C ALA A 141 -10.31 -24.59 17.74
N PRO A 142 -10.96 -24.53 18.92
CA PRO A 142 -11.23 -25.71 19.73
C PRO A 142 -12.04 -26.76 18.96
N GLN A 143 -11.74 -28.04 19.18
CA GLN A 143 -12.48 -29.14 18.54
C GLN A 143 -13.98 -29.04 18.88
N GLY A 144 -14.83 -28.98 17.86
CA GLY A 144 -16.28 -28.88 17.99
C GLY A 144 -16.87 -27.46 17.88
N VAL A 145 -16.06 -26.42 17.69
CA VAL A 145 -16.54 -25.06 17.42
C VAL A 145 -16.52 -24.78 15.92
N THR A 146 -17.69 -24.57 15.32
CA THR A 146 -17.80 -24.08 13.95
C THR A 146 -17.44 -22.59 13.91
N ILE A 147 -16.43 -22.23 13.13
CA ILE A 147 -16.06 -20.84 12.89
C ILE A 147 -17.14 -20.22 11.99
N ALA A 148 -18.07 -19.46 12.57
CA ALA A 148 -19.00 -18.62 11.83
C ALA A 148 -18.44 -17.19 11.80
N THR A 149 -17.94 -16.76 10.64
CA THR A 149 -17.41 -15.40 10.48
C THR A 149 -18.47 -14.51 9.85
N ASP A 150 -18.62 -13.30 10.37
CA ASP A 150 -19.47 -12.29 9.74
C ASP A 150 -18.90 -11.87 8.38
N ILE A 151 -19.77 -11.83 7.38
CA ILE A 151 -19.41 -11.55 6.00
C ILE A 151 -18.78 -10.18 5.79
N THR A 152 -19.26 -9.19 6.54
CA THR A 152 -18.81 -7.80 6.49
C THR A 152 -17.42 -7.71 7.09
N ASN A 153 -17.25 -8.25 8.30
CA ASN A 153 -15.96 -8.26 8.99
C ASN A 153 -14.90 -9.04 8.23
N TYR A 154 -15.28 -10.16 7.61
CA TYR A 154 -14.39 -10.94 6.77
C TYR A 154 -13.92 -10.14 5.56
N LEU A 155 -14.84 -9.55 4.79
CA LEU A 155 -14.46 -8.76 3.63
C LEU A 155 -13.67 -7.51 4.03
N ASP A 156 -14.02 -6.87 5.15
CA ASP A 156 -13.27 -5.72 5.67
C ASP A 156 -11.84 -6.09 6.01
N PHE A 157 -11.63 -7.23 6.67
CA PHE A 157 -10.29 -7.75 6.95
C PHE A 157 -9.51 -7.99 5.66
N VAL A 158 -10.10 -8.70 4.69
CA VAL A 158 -9.42 -9.03 3.42
C VAL A 158 -9.10 -7.79 2.59
N MET A 159 -10.05 -6.87 2.47
CA MET A 159 -9.87 -5.64 1.70
C MET A 159 -8.80 -4.74 2.34
N THR A 160 -8.82 -4.63 3.67
CA THR A 160 -7.82 -3.86 4.42
C THR A 160 -6.44 -4.50 4.32
N LEU A 161 -6.36 -5.83 4.38
CA LEU A 161 -5.12 -6.60 4.17
C LEU A 161 -4.52 -6.35 2.78
N PHE A 162 -5.33 -6.46 1.72
CA PHE A 162 -4.87 -6.23 0.35
C PHE A 162 -4.41 -4.80 0.15
N MET A 163 -5.13 -3.81 0.70
CA MET A 163 -4.74 -2.42 0.62
C MET A 163 -3.40 -2.19 1.35
N ALA A 164 -3.27 -2.72 2.56
CA ALA A 164 -2.06 -2.56 3.35
C ALA A 164 -0.83 -3.18 2.69
N PHE A 165 -0.97 -4.39 2.14
CA PHE A 165 0.13 -5.03 1.42
C PHE A 165 0.43 -4.37 0.08
N GLY A 166 -0.58 -3.95 -0.67
CA GLY A 166 -0.38 -3.16 -1.89
C GLY A 166 0.44 -1.91 -1.62
N VAL A 167 0.08 -1.15 -0.58
CA VAL A 167 0.82 0.05 -0.15
C VAL A 167 2.19 -0.30 0.46
N ALA A 168 2.31 -1.38 1.24
CA ALA A 168 3.59 -1.79 1.82
C ALA A 168 4.61 -2.18 0.74
N PHE A 169 4.14 -2.74 -0.37
CA PHE A 169 4.97 -3.04 -1.53
C PHE A 169 5.50 -1.79 -2.24
N GLU A 170 4.98 -0.59 -1.94
CA GLU A 170 5.56 0.68 -2.42
C GLU A 170 6.74 1.17 -1.56
N VAL A 171 6.94 0.61 -0.35
CA VAL A 171 8.02 1.00 0.56
C VAL A 171 9.41 0.89 -0.09
N PRO A 172 9.77 -0.19 -0.82
CA PRO A 172 11.05 -0.27 -1.52
C PRO A 172 11.26 0.89 -2.51
N VAL A 173 10.22 1.23 -3.28
CA VAL A 173 10.28 2.30 -4.29
C VAL A 173 10.45 3.66 -3.59
N ALA A 174 9.70 3.89 -2.51
CA ALA A 174 9.84 5.10 -1.69
C ALA A 174 11.25 5.23 -1.11
N ILE A 175 11.85 4.15 -0.61
CA ILE A 175 13.22 4.15 -0.07
C ILE A 175 14.24 4.49 -1.15
N VAL A 176 14.15 3.86 -2.33
CA VAL A 176 15.06 4.14 -3.45
C VAL A 176 14.96 5.61 -3.85
N LEU A 177 13.75 6.15 -3.93
CA LEU A 177 13.54 7.56 -4.23
C LEU A 177 14.16 8.49 -3.18
N LEU A 178 13.88 8.28 -1.89
CA LEU A 178 14.40 9.11 -0.81
C LEU A 178 15.93 9.10 -0.75
N CYS A 179 16.53 7.95 -1.06
CA CYS A 179 17.97 7.82 -1.16
C CYS A 179 18.56 8.51 -2.39
N TRP A 180 17.85 8.46 -3.50
CA TRP A 180 18.28 9.11 -4.73
C TRP A 180 18.13 10.63 -4.68
N THR A 181 17.10 11.16 -3.99
CA THR A 181 16.94 12.61 -3.75
C THR A 181 17.89 13.18 -2.68
N GLY A 182 18.75 12.35 -2.08
CA GLY A 182 19.67 12.80 -1.02
C GLY A 182 19.03 13.06 0.35
N ILE A 183 17.72 12.83 0.52
CA ILE A 183 17.02 13.08 1.80
C ILE A 183 17.52 12.12 2.88
N THR A 184 17.91 10.90 2.51
CA THR A 184 18.44 9.91 3.45
C THR A 184 19.49 9.03 2.78
N SER A 185 20.42 8.46 3.55
CA SER A 185 21.37 7.48 3.03
C SER A 185 20.95 6.04 3.40
N PRO A 186 21.38 5.02 2.63
CA PRO A 186 21.19 3.61 3.01
C PRO A 186 21.77 3.31 4.41
N GLU A 187 22.80 4.05 4.79
CA GLU A 187 23.52 3.89 6.06
C GLU A 187 22.70 4.45 7.22
N ASP A 188 21.97 5.54 7.01
CA ASP A 188 21.04 6.08 8.00
C ASP A 188 19.78 5.22 8.13
N LEU A 189 19.29 4.65 7.03
CA LEU A 189 18.19 3.69 7.06
C LEU A 189 18.56 2.42 7.82
N LYS A 190 19.80 1.93 7.69
CA LYS A 190 20.29 0.78 8.49
C LYS A 190 20.25 1.06 9.99
N LYS A 191 20.63 2.26 10.42
CA LYS A 191 20.54 2.63 11.85
C LYS A 191 19.10 2.65 12.36
N LYS A 192 18.12 2.87 11.46
CA LYS A 192 16.69 2.93 11.80
C LYS A 192 15.96 1.58 11.77
N ARG A 193 16.65 0.45 11.52
CA ARG A 193 16.06 -0.91 11.50
C ARG A 193 15.15 -1.22 12.71
N PRO A 194 15.55 -0.93 13.96
CA PRO A 194 14.70 -1.24 15.11
C PRO A 194 13.37 -0.47 15.08
N TYR A 195 13.36 0.78 14.62
CA TYR A 195 12.14 1.58 14.52
C TYR A 195 11.21 1.07 13.42
N ILE A 196 11.77 0.67 12.27
CA ILE A 196 10.98 0.10 11.18
C ILE A 196 10.37 -1.25 11.59
N LEU A 197 11.12 -2.07 12.33
CA LEU A 197 10.61 -3.33 12.86
C LEU A 197 9.41 -3.07 13.79
N VAL A 198 9.53 -2.14 14.73
CA VAL A 198 8.40 -1.75 15.61
C VAL A 198 7.22 -1.22 14.79
N GLY A 199 7.48 -0.36 13.80
CA GLY A 199 6.45 0.14 12.89
C GLY A 199 5.71 -0.97 12.14
N ALA A 200 6.42 -1.99 11.64
CA ALA A 200 5.82 -3.15 10.98
C ALA A 200 4.93 -3.96 11.93
N PHE A 201 5.33 -4.12 13.20
CA PHE A 201 4.48 -4.76 14.21
C PHE A 201 3.26 -3.92 14.58
N VAL A 202 3.37 -2.60 14.63
CA VAL A 202 2.23 -1.70 14.88
C VAL A 202 1.23 -1.77 13.73
N VAL A 203 1.71 -1.75 12.49
CA VAL A 203 0.83 -1.94 11.32
C VAL A 203 0.20 -3.33 11.35
N GLY A 204 0.96 -4.38 11.64
CA GLY A 204 0.42 -5.73 11.83
C GLY A 204 -0.71 -5.75 12.87
N MET A 205 -0.52 -5.11 14.02
CA MET A 205 -1.52 -5.02 15.09
C MET A 205 -2.80 -4.28 14.68
N LEU A 206 -2.71 -3.28 13.80
CA LEU A 206 -3.88 -2.55 13.32
C LEU A 206 -4.66 -3.34 12.26
N LEU A 207 -3.98 -4.22 11.53
CA LEU A 207 -4.55 -4.98 10.42
C LEU A 207 -5.10 -6.34 10.83
N THR A 208 -4.47 -6.98 11.82
CA THR A 208 -4.92 -8.27 12.34
C THR A 208 -5.70 -8.07 13.63
N PRO A 209 -6.56 -9.03 14.00
CA PRO A 209 -6.99 -9.20 15.38
C PRO A 209 -5.78 -9.20 16.34
N PRO A 210 -5.99 -9.04 17.66
CA PRO A 210 -4.91 -9.07 18.65
C PRO A 210 -4.36 -10.49 18.84
N ASP A 211 -3.70 -11.01 17.81
CA ASP A 211 -3.05 -12.32 17.78
C ASP A 211 -1.59 -12.19 17.34
N VAL A 212 -0.67 -12.62 18.20
CA VAL A 212 0.78 -12.45 18.00
C VAL A 212 1.27 -13.18 16.75
N PHE A 213 0.64 -14.31 16.40
CA PHE A 213 1.03 -15.12 15.25
C PHE A 213 0.73 -14.42 13.93
N SER A 214 -0.51 -14.01 13.66
CA SER A 214 -0.82 -13.29 12.42
C SER A 214 -0.12 -11.94 12.39
N GLN A 215 -0.02 -11.23 13.53
CA GLN A 215 0.75 -9.99 13.61
C GLN A 215 2.21 -10.18 13.16
N THR A 216 2.89 -11.22 13.66
CA THR A 216 4.27 -11.54 13.27
C THR A 216 4.35 -11.96 11.81
N LEU A 217 3.38 -12.74 11.35
CA LEU A 217 3.30 -13.21 9.98
C LEU A 217 3.18 -12.05 8.97
N LEU A 218 2.51 -10.96 9.34
CA LEU A 218 2.41 -9.76 8.52
C LEU A 218 3.65 -8.85 8.66
N ALA A 219 4.20 -8.73 9.87
CA ALA A 219 5.35 -7.87 10.13
C ALA A 219 6.63 -8.35 9.42
N ILE A 220 6.83 -9.67 9.30
CA ILE A 220 8.02 -10.24 8.64
C ILE A 220 8.12 -9.81 7.16
N PRO A 221 7.11 -10.04 6.29
CA PRO A 221 7.13 -9.54 4.92
C PRO A 221 7.36 -8.03 4.82
N MET A 222 6.75 -7.23 5.69
CA MET A 222 6.94 -5.78 5.70
C MET A 222 8.39 -5.39 5.99
N TYR A 223 9.02 -6.04 6.97
CA TYR A 223 10.44 -5.85 7.26
C TYR A 223 11.33 -6.31 6.10
N CYS A 224 11.00 -7.43 5.45
CA CYS A 224 11.71 -7.90 4.26
C CYS A 224 11.63 -6.88 3.11
N LEU A 225 10.46 -6.26 2.87
CA LEU A 225 10.31 -5.21 1.86
C LEU A 225 11.20 -4.00 2.17
N PHE A 226 11.28 -3.60 3.43
CA PHE A 226 12.20 -2.55 3.85
C PHE A 226 13.67 -2.92 3.52
N GLU A 227 14.09 -4.14 3.83
CA GLU A 227 15.45 -4.62 3.51
C GLU A 227 15.73 -4.65 2.01
N VAL A 228 14.75 -5.07 1.21
CA VAL A 228 14.82 -5.03 -0.26
C VAL A 228 14.99 -3.59 -0.75
N GLY A 229 14.23 -2.64 -0.20
CA GLY A 229 14.38 -1.21 -0.50
C GLY A 229 15.77 -0.68 -0.20
N VAL A 230 16.29 -0.96 1.01
CA VAL A 230 17.64 -0.57 1.42
C VAL A 230 18.73 -1.25 0.60
N PHE A 231 18.50 -2.46 0.10
CA PHE A 231 19.42 -3.16 -0.78
C PHE A 231 19.49 -2.49 -2.15
N PHE A 232 18.34 -2.22 -2.79
CA PHE A 232 18.30 -1.57 -4.10
C PHE A 232 18.78 -0.11 -4.06
N SER A 233 18.53 0.61 -2.97
CA SER A 233 18.94 2.01 -2.86
C SER A 233 20.47 2.21 -2.92
N ARG A 234 21.27 1.21 -2.50
CA ARG A 234 22.74 1.27 -2.60
C ARG A 234 23.25 1.46 -4.02
N TYR A 235 22.53 0.94 -5.02
CA TYR A 235 22.93 1.06 -6.42
C TYR A 235 22.64 2.45 -7.01
N TYR A 236 21.70 3.21 -6.43
CA TYR A 236 21.28 4.51 -6.94
C TYR A 236 21.94 5.71 -6.24
N VAL A 237 22.49 5.51 -5.03
CA VAL A 237 23.14 6.55 -4.22
C VAL A 237 24.50 7.00 -4.76
N GLY A 238 25.15 6.18 -5.60
CA GLY A 238 26.48 6.45 -6.14
C GLY A 238 26.59 7.69 -7.05
N LYS A 239 25.48 8.31 -7.46
CA LYS A 239 25.48 9.41 -8.43
C LYS A 239 25.20 10.80 -7.84
N GLY A 240 24.37 10.89 -6.79
CA GLY A 240 23.99 12.17 -6.17
C GLY A 240 25.14 12.82 -5.39
N ARG A 241 25.91 12.02 -4.64
CA ARG A 241 26.98 12.52 -3.78
C ARG A 241 28.22 13.01 -4.56
N GLN A 242 28.49 12.41 -5.74
CA GLN A 242 29.55 12.92 -6.63
C GLN A 242 29.23 14.32 -7.17
N THR A 243 27.96 14.67 -7.34
CA THR A 243 27.58 15.97 -7.92
C THR A 243 27.69 17.09 -6.88
N GLU A 244 27.30 16.85 -5.62
CA GLU A 244 27.48 17.82 -4.52
C GLU A 244 28.96 18.04 -4.16
N ASP A 245 29.77 16.98 -4.16
CA ASP A 245 31.22 17.07 -3.91
C ASP A 245 31.97 17.74 -5.09
N GLU A 246 31.46 17.65 -6.33
CA GLU A 246 32.02 18.36 -7.51
C GLU A 246 31.61 19.84 -7.55
N GLU A 247 30.38 20.20 -7.20
CA GLU A 247 29.93 21.60 -7.13
C GLU A 247 30.66 22.38 -6.02
N GLN A 248 30.87 21.79 -4.84
CA GLN A 248 31.63 22.42 -3.76
C GLN A 248 33.13 22.60 -4.08
N ASN A 249 33.72 21.70 -4.87
CA ASN A 249 35.12 21.82 -5.31
C ASN A 249 35.31 22.79 -6.48
N THR A 250 34.25 23.15 -7.20
CA THR A 250 34.33 24.11 -8.32
C THR A 250 34.17 25.56 -7.85
N GLU A 251 33.59 25.77 -6.66
CA GLU A 251 33.44 27.08 -6.01
C GLU A 251 34.57 27.44 -5.01
N SER A 252 35.54 26.54 -4.80
CA SER A 252 36.73 26.75 -3.94
C SER A 252 38.01 26.99 -4.76
#